data_AF-A0AAN9HUN4-F1
#
_entry.id   AF-A0AAN9HUN4-F1
#
_cell.length_a   1.000
_cell.length_b   1.000
_cell.length_c   1.000
_cell.angle_alpha   90.00
_cell.angle_beta   90.00
_cell.angle_gamma   90.00
#
_symmetry.space_group_name_H-M   'P 1'
#
loop_
_entity.id
_entity.type
_entity.pdbx_description
1 polymer ?
#
loop_
_entity_poly.entity_id
_entity_poly.type
_entity_poly.pdbx_seq_one_letter_code
_entity_poly.pdbx_strand_id
1 'polypeptide(L)'
;MAAMEGEHNHNDNKELKPLLVYGPPLVFQLFESNNSHKYHFLKAFSSDLPLLQFLTTQNVEPSSIRAILCNPYQQVTADVIRLLPFLAIIVTTSIGTNHIDLPECHSRAVKVVSIGALFADDVADMAMGLLIDVLCNISAADRYVRNLVPSKLWNLPLGSKLGGKTVGIVGLGRIGGEVAKRLEAFDCRIMYHSRSKKPLVSYPFYSNIVELASNSDVLIRGEIKGAGLDVFENEPNVSRELITMDNVVLSPHAAALTSEFRLFL
;
A
#
# COMPACT_ATOMS: atom_id res chain seq x y z
N MET A 1 -48.47 -15.94 -47.28
CA MET A 1 -47.20 -16.06 -48.03
C MET A 1 -46.10 -15.61 -47.10
N ALA A 2 -45.22 -16.54 -46.73
CA ALA A 2 -44.21 -16.39 -45.69
C ALA A 2 -42.92 -15.76 -46.23
N ALA A 3 -42.24 -14.98 -45.39
CA ALA A 3 -40.81 -14.70 -45.42
C ALA A 3 -40.46 -14.17 -44.01
N MET A 4 -40.07 -15.02 -43.05
CA MET A 4 -38.69 -15.46 -42.76
C MET A 4 -37.70 -14.28 -42.68
N GLU A 5 -37.73 -13.56 -41.57
CA GLU A 5 -36.56 -12.85 -41.07
C GLU A 5 -35.77 -13.84 -40.19
N GLY A 6 -34.60 -14.24 -40.68
CA GLY A 6 -33.70 -15.12 -39.97
C GLY A 6 -33.00 -14.37 -38.83
N GLU A 7 -33.26 -14.82 -37.61
CA GLU A 7 -32.41 -14.55 -36.45
C GLU A 7 -30.98 -15.02 -36.74
N HIS A 8 -30.04 -14.09 -36.91
CA HIS A 8 -28.62 -14.39 -36.80
C HIS A 8 -28.25 -14.55 -35.33
N ASN A 9 -28.52 -15.75 -34.82
CA ASN A 9 -28.02 -16.23 -33.54
C ASN A 9 -26.51 -16.54 -33.70
N HIS A 10 -25.66 -15.51 -33.61
CA HIS A 10 -24.22 -15.66 -33.49
C HIS A 10 -23.91 -16.12 -32.05
N ASN A 11 -24.18 -17.41 -31.78
CA ASN A 11 -23.79 -18.04 -30.53
C ASN A 11 -22.30 -18.39 -30.64
N ASP A 12 -21.46 -17.36 -30.66
CA ASP A 12 -20.02 -17.50 -30.42
C ASP A 12 -19.86 -17.96 -28.98
N ASN A 13 -19.76 -19.27 -28.80
CA ASN A 13 -19.46 -19.90 -27.53
C ASN A 13 -17.98 -19.61 -27.21
N LYS A 14 -17.69 -18.36 -26.87
CA LYS A 14 -16.35 -17.84 -26.65
C LYS A 14 -15.87 -18.38 -25.31
N GLU A 15 -15.01 -19.40 -25.38
CA GLU A 15 -14.42 -20.02 -24.21
C GLU A 15 -13.79 -18.96 -23.30
N LEU A 16 -14.29 -18.88 -22.06
CA LEU A 16 -13.86 -17.88 -21.09
C LEU A 16 -12.41 -18.12 -20.71
N LYS A 17 -11.61 -17.05 -20.65
CA LYS A 17 -10.19 -17.16 -20.31
C LYS A 17 -10.02 -17.45 -18.81
N PRO A 18 -9.23 -18.45 -18.41
CA PRO A 18 -8.98 -18.71 -17.00
C PRO A 18 -8.19 -17.56 -16.37
N LEU A 19 -8.66 -17.09 -15.22
CA LEU A 19 -8.01 -16.07 -14.41
C LEU A 19 -7.86 -16.61 -12.98
N LEU A 20 -6.62 -16.83 -12.55
CA LEU A 20 -6.35 -17.37 -11.22
C LEU A 20 -6.48 -16.27 -10.18
N VAL A 21 -7.50 -16.37 -9.33
CA VAL A 21 -7.66 -15.53 -8.16
C VAL A 21 -6.97 -16.25 -7.02
N TYR A 22 -5.67 -15.99 -6.90
CA TYR A 22 -4.85 -16.61 -5.87
C TYR A 22 -5.30 -16.10 -4.50
N GLY A 23 -5.49 -14.77 -4.41
CA GLY A 23 -6.08 -14.07 -3.28
C GLY A 23 -7.03 -12.98 -3.74
N PRO A 24 -8.24 -12.88 -3.17
CA PRO A 24 -9.21 -11.92 -3.65
C PRO A 24 -8.75 -10.51 -3.25
N PRO A 25 -8.62 -9.57 -4.20
CA PRO A 25 -8.53 -8.17 -3.85
C PRO A 25 -9.82 -7.69 -3.16
N LEU A 26 -9.77 -6.56 -2.45
CA LEU A 26 -10.92 -6.01 -1.71
C LEU A 26 -12.16 -5.82 -2.61
N VAL A 27 -11.94 -5.45 -3.87
CA VAL A 27 -12.95 -5.16 -4.89
C VAL A 27 -13.34 -6.36 -5.73
N PHE A 28 -12.87 -7.56 -5.35
CA PHE A 28 -12.98 -8.74 -6.21
C PHE A 28 -14.43 -9.04 -6.61
N GLN A 29 -15.39 -8.89 -5.70
CA GLN A 29 -16.80 -9.17 -5.98
C GLN A 29 -17.37 -8.27 -7.08
N LEU A 30 -17.05 -6.97 -7.07
CA LEU A 30 -17.45 -6.01 -8.10
C LEU A 30 -16.72 -6.27 -9.42
N PHE A 31 -15.42 -6.62 -9.35
CA PHE A 31 -14.66 -6.97 -10.55
C PHE A 31 -15.20 -8.24 -11.22
N GLU A 32 -15.53 -9.26 -10.41
CA GLU A 32 -16.11 -10.53 -10.86
C GLU A 32 -17.47 -10.32 -11.50
N SER A 33 -18.39 -9.58 -10.86
CA SER A 33 -19.72 -9.33 -11.42
C SER A 33 -19.64 -8.63 -12.78
N ASN A 34 -18.77 -7.61 -12.90
CA ASN A 34 -18.62 -6.83 -14.11
C ASN A 34 -17.86 -7.55 -15.24
N ASN A 35 -17.10 -8.61 -14.94
CA ASN A 35 -16.23 -9.28 -15.92
C ASN A 35 -16.43 -10.81 -16.02
N SER A 36 -17.50 -11.35 -15.42
CA SER A 36 -17.88 -12.77 -15.50
C SER A 36 -18.08 -13.27 -16.94
N HIS A 37 -18.50 -12.39 -17.85
CA HIS A 37 -18.64 -12.69 -19.28
C HIS A 37 -17.30 -12.75 -20.05
N LYS A 38 -16.16 -12.39 -19.43
CA LYS A 38 -14.83 -12.38 -20.07
C LYS A 38 -13.89 -13.46 -19.50
N TYR A 39 -14.08 -13.84 -18.24
CA TYR A 39 -13.13 -14.68 -17.51
C TYR A 39 -13.82 -15.82 -16.78
N HIS A 40 -13.14 -16.96 -16.75
CA HIS A 40 -13.42 -18.05 -15.83
C HIS A 40 -12.56 -17.85 -14.57
N PHE A 41 -13.18 -17.39 -13.49
CA PHE A 41 -12.49 -17.07 -12.24
C PHE A 41 -12.19 -18.32 -11.43
N LEU A 42 -10.90 -18.63 -11.28
CA LEU A 42 -10.41 -19.77 -10.50
C LEU A 42 -10.05 -19.30 -9.09
N LYS A 43 -10.96 -19.53 -8.13
CA LYS A 43 -10.88 -19.01 -6.75
C LYS A 43 -10.05 -19.91 -5.82
N ALA A 44 -8.73 -19.93 -6.03
CA ALA A 44 -7.84 -20.78 -5.22
C ALA A 44 -7.92 -20.47 -3.72
N PHE A 45 -8.15 -19.21 -3.34
CA PHE A 45 -8.33 -18.80 -1.94
C PHE A 45 -9.52 -19.45 -1.21
N SER A 46 -10.48 -20.03 -1.94
CA SER A 46 -11.65 -20.69 -1.37
C SER A 46 -11.44 -22.19 -1.15
N SER A 47 -10.22 -22.69 -1.37
CA SER A 47 -9.87 -24.11 -1.25
C SER A 47 -8.64 -24.30 -0.37
N ASP A 48 -8.66 -25.33 0.46
CA ASP A 48 -7.49 -25.77 1.24
C ASP A 48 -6.55 -26.69 0.44
N LEU A 49 -6.89 -26.99 -0.82
CA LEU A 49 -6.10 -27.88 -1.66
C LEU A 49 -4.82 -27.16 -2.14
N PRO A 50 -3.69 -27.88 -2.28
CA PRO A 50 -2.54 -27.38 -3.01
C PRO A 50 -2.93 -26.92 -4.42
N LEU A 51 -2.33 -25.83 -4.90
CA LEU A 51 -2.75 -25.16 -6.14
C LEU A 51 -2.93 -26.12 -7.32
N LEU A 52 -1.97 -27.02 -7.55
CA LEU A 52 -2.06 -27.96 -8.67
C LEU A 52 -3.29 -28.89 -8.55
N GLN A 53 -3.56 -29.40 -7.34
CA GLN A 53 -4.72 -30.25 -7.10
C GLN A 53 -6.02 -29.46 -7.25
N PHE A 54 -6.07 -28.21 -6.76
CA PHE A 54 -7.21 -27.32 -6.99
C PHE A 54 -7.48 -27.17 -8.51
N LEU A 55 -6.46 -26.87 -9.31
CA LEU A 55 -6.60 -26.73 -10.76
C LEU A 55 -7.12 -28.00 -11.43
N THR A 56 -6.64 -29.18 -11.01
CA THR A 56 -7.16 -30.47 -11.48
C THR A 56 -8.65 -30.63 -11.17
N THR A 57 -9.11 -30.25 -9.98
CA THR A 57 -10.56 -30.32 -9.65
C THR A 57 -11.42 -29.39 -10.49
N GLN A 58 -10.84 -28.29 -10.98
CA GLN A 58 -11.50 -27.36 -11.89
C GLN A 58 -11.39 -27.79 -13.38
N ASN A 59 -10.71 -28.91 -13.67
CA ASN A 59 -10.41 -29.37 -15.02
C ASN A 59 -9.67 -28.31 -15.85
N VAL A 60 -8.73 -27.59 -15.23
CA VAL A 60 -7.92 -26.55 -15.85
C VAL A 60 -6.46 -26.95 -15.85
N GLU A 61 -5.85 -26.96 -17.05
CA GLU A 61 -4.43 -27.18 -17.21
C GLU A 61 -3.61 -25.96 -16.73
N PRO A 62 -2.53 -26.13 -15.94
CA PRO A 62 -1.71 -25.01 -15.46
C PRO A 62 -1.13 -24.14 -16.59
N SER A 63 -0.90 -24.72 -17.77
CA SER A 63 -0.44 -24.02 -18.97
C SER A 63 -1.48 -23.04 -19.54
N SER A 64 -2.77 -23.23 -19.27
CA SER A 64 -3.82 -22.31 -19.76
C SER A 64 -3.85 -20.97 -19.00
N ILE A 65 -3.28 -20.92 -17.79
CA ILE A 65 -3.34 -19.75 -16.91
C ILE A 65 -2.30 -18.73 -17.34
N ARG A 66 -2.78 -17.55 -17.74
CA ARG A 66 -1.93 -16.44 -18.19
C ARG A 66 -1.86 -15.27 -17.20
N ALA A 67 -2.75 -15.23 -16.22
CA ALA A 67 -2.88 -14.13 -15.29
C ALA A 67 -3.22 -14.59 -13.86
N ILE A 68 -2.62 -13.92 -12.88
CA ILE A 68 -2.96 -14.01 -11.45
C ILE A 68 -3.53 -12.68 -10.96
N LEU A 69 -4.60 -12.74 -10.17
CA LEU A 69 -5.01 -11.70 -9.24
C LEU A 69 -4.62 -12.10 -7.81
N CYS A 70 -3.95 -11.22 -7.08
CA CYS A 70 -3.60 -11.45 -5.68
C CYS A 70 -3.70 -10.20 -4.80
N ASN A 71 -3.82 -10.42 -3.50
CA ASN A 71 -3.73 -9.41 -2.45
C ASN A 71 -2.36 -9.54 -1.72
N PRO A 72 -1.96 -8.59 -0.86
CA PRO A 72 -0.64 -8.63 -0.22
C PRO A 72 -0.48 -9.71 0.87
N TYR A 73 -1.55 -10.42 1.24
CA TYR A 73 -1.55 -11.34 2.39
C TYR A 73 -1.11 -12.76 2.01
N GLN A 74 -1.19 -13.11 0.73
CA GLN A 74 -0.79 -14.42 0.24
C GLN A 74 0.48 -14.34 -0.60
N GLN A 75 1.40 -15.26 -0.31
CA GLN A 75 2.69 -15.34 -0.97
C GLN A 75 2.55 -15.98 -2.36
N VAL A 76 2.87 -15.21 -3.40
CA VAL A 76 3.07 -15.72 -4.77
C VAL A 76 4.54 -16.07 -4.92
N THR A 77 4.89 -17.26 -4.45
CA THR A 77 6.28 -17.76 -4.41
C THR A 77 6.78 -18.20 -5.79
N ALA A 78 8.09 -18.42 -5.92
CA ALA A 78 8.67 -18.99 -7.13
C ALA A 78 8.01 -20.31 -7.55
N ASP A 79 7.64 -21.18 -6.59
CA ASP A 79 7.01 -22.46 -6.89
C ASP A 79 5.61 -22.28 -7.50
N VAL A 80 4.81 -21.35 -6.97
CA VAL A 80 3.51 -20.96 -7.56
C VAL A 80 3.70 -20.47 -8.98
N ILE A 81 4.70 -19.62 -9.21
CA ILE A 81 4.98 -19.08 -10.53
C ILE A 81 5.37 -20.23 -11.47
N ARG A 82 6.31 -21.10 -11.08
CA ARG A 82 6.81 -22.25 -11.88
C ARG A 82 5.74 -23.24 -12.27
N LEU A 83 4.74 -23.46 -11.41
CA LEU A 83 3.59 -24.30 -11.73
C LEU A 83 2.80 -23.81 -12.96
N LEU A 84 2.89 -22.52 -13.29
CA LEU A 84 2.12 -21.87 -14.36
C LEU A 84 3.07 -21.50 -15.53
N PRO A 85 3.37 -22.41 -16.47
CA PRO A 85 4.45 -22.24 -17.44
C PRO A 85 4.24 -21.06 -18.41
N PHE A 86 2.98 -20.68 -18.69
CA PHE A 86 2.64 -19.56 -19.59
C PHE A 86 2.05 -18.33 -18.88
N LEU A 87 2.29 -18.22 -17.56
CA LEU A 87 1.96 -17.03 -16.80
C LEU A 87 2.63 -15.80 -17.44
N ALA A 88 1.84 -14.77 -17.72
CA ALA A 88 2.31 -13.56 -18.39
C ALA A 88 2.20 -12.32 -17.51
N ILE A 89 1.24 -12.31 -16.57
CA ILE A 89 0.98 -11.16 -15.71
C ILE A 89 0.51 -11.56 -14.31
N ILE A 90 0.97 -10.82 -13.31
CA ILE A 90 0.44 -10.84 -11.94
C ILE A 90 -0.05 -9.44 -11.64
N VAL A 91 -1.31 -9.31 -11.24
CA VAL A 91 -1.92 -8.05 -10.84
C VAL A 91 -2.20 -8.10 -9.35
N THR A 92 -1.73 -7.08 -8.62
CA THR A 92 -1.94 -6.97 -7.18
C THR A 92 -2.51 -5.62 -6.77
N THR A 93 -3.39 -5.62 -5.77
CA THR A 93 -4.00 -4.41 -5.23
C THR A 93 -3.23 -3.81 -4.04
N SER A 94 -1.92 -4.04 -3.99
CA SER A 94 -1.02 -3.46 -3.00
C SER A 94 0.04 -2.57 -3.67
N ILE A 95 0.56 -1.57 -2.94
CA ILE A 95 1.66 -0.73 -3.44
C ILE A 95 2.97 -1.54 -3.41
N GLY A 96 3.24 -2.18 -2.28
CA GLY A 96 4.38 -3.08 -2.11
C GLY A 96 4.16 -4.40 -2.83
N THR A 97 5.27 -5.02 -3.27
CA THR A 97 5.28 -6.29 -4.01
C THR A 97 6.12 -7.35 -3.30
N ASN A 98 6.32 -7.22 -1.98
CA ASN A 98 7.18 -8.11 -1.19
C ASN A 98 6.64 -9.54 -1.12
N HIS A 99 5.33 -9.70 -1.31
CA HIS A 99 4.61 -10.99 -1.36
C HIS A 99 4.72 -11.69 -2.72
N ILE A 100 5.45 -11.12 -3.68
CA ILE A 100 5.63 -11.67 -5.02
C ILE A 100 7.12 -11.91 -5.24
N ASP A 101 7.48 -13.10 -5.68
CA ASP A 101 8.85 -13.43 -6.07
C ASP A 101 9.23 -12.71 -7.38
N LEU A 102 9.67 -11.46 -7.26
CA LEU A 102 10.09 -10.64 -8.40
C LEU A 102 11.27 -11.25 -9.17
N PRO A 103 12.32 -11.84 -8.54
CA PRO A 103 13.38 -12.53 -9.27
C PRO A 103 12.86 -13.62 -10.22
N GLU A 104 11.95 -14.48 -9.76
CA GLU A 104 11.33 -15.52 -10.61
C GLU A 104 10.43 -14.90 -11.69
N CYS A 105 9.70 -13.83 -11.38
CA CYS A 105 8.93 -13.10 -12.39
C CYS A 105 9.83 -12.56 -13.50
N HIS A 106 10.97 -11.96 -13.11
CA HIS A 106 11.94 -11.38 -14.05
C HIS A 106 12.59 -12.44 -14.92
N SER A 107 13.02 -13.57 -14.34
CA SER A 107 13.67 -14.66 -15.10
C SER A 107 12.75 -15.25 -16.17
N ARG A 108 11.42 -15.17 -15.96
CA ARG A 108 10.40 -15.72 -16.85
C ARG A 108 9.62 -14.67 -17.65
N ALA A 109 10.05 -13.41 -17.61
CA ALA A 109 9.37 -12.29 -18.27
C ALA A 109 7.88 -12.13 -17.89
N VAL A 110 7.51 -12.52 -16.66
CA VAL A 110 6.19 -12.27 -16.09
C VAL A 110 6.09 -10.82 -15.66
N LYS A 111 5.09 -10.10 -16.15
CA LYS A 111 4.85 -8.70 -15.77
C LYS A 111 4.16 -8.65 -14.41
N VAL A 112 4.62 -7.76 -13.54
CA VAL A 112 3.94 -7.46 -12.27
C VAL A 112 3.33 -6.07 -12.37
N VAL A 113 2.02 -5.99 -12.14
CA VAL A 113 1.26 -4.74 -12.11
C VAL A 113 0.72 -4.55 -10.71
N SER A 114 1.12 -3.44 -10.09
CA SER A 114 0.60 -3.01 -8.80
C SER A 114 -0.24 -1.75 -8.99
N ILE A 115 -1.01 -1.38 -7.96
CA ILE A 115 -1.72 -0.08 -7.89
C ILE A 115 -0.76 1.13 -7.94
N GLY A 116 0.55 0.91 -7.84
CA GLY A 116 1.56 1.88 -8.22
C GLY A 116 1.53 3.15 -7.36
N ALA A 117 1.42 4.30 -8.04
CA ALA A 117 1.49 5.63 -7.44
C ALA A 117 0.16 6.19 -6.96
N LEU A 118 -0.94 5.43 -7.10
CA LEU A 118 -2.30 5.97 -7.04
C LEU A 118 -2.61 6.68 -5.72
N PHE A 119 -1.93 6.29 -4.65
CA PHE A 119 -2.12 6.80 -3.28
C PHE A 119 -0.92 7.58 -2.76
N ALA A 120 0.01 7.97 -3.65
CA ALA A 120 1.21 8.68 -3.21
C ALA A 120 0.86 10.01 -2.52
N ASP A 121 -0.18 10.69 -3.00
CA ASP A 121 -0.69 11.93 -2.42
C ASP A 121 -1.36 11.70 -1.07
N ASP A 122 -2.33 10.78 -0.97
CA ASP A 122 -3.04 10.50 0.29
C ASP A 122 -2.07 10.06 1.40
N VAL A 123 -1.10 9.20 1.04
CA VAL A 123 -0.09 8.73 1.99
C VAL A 123 0.86 9.84 2.39
N ALA A 124 1.20 10.75 1.47
CA ALA A 124 2.01 11.92 1.80
C ALA A 124 1.25 12.89 2.72
N ASP A 125 -0.05 13.11 2.48
CA ASP A 125 -0.91 13.93 3.33
C ASP A 125 -1.04 13.35 4.73
N MET A 126 -1.22 12.03 4.86
CA MET A 126 -1.23 11.35 6.15
C MET A 126 0.12 11.52 6.88
N ALA A 127 1.24 11.34 6.19
CA ALA A 127 2.57 11.54 6.78
C ALA A 127 2.75 12.98 7.30
N MET A 128 2.27 13.98 6.55
CA MET A 128 2.27 15.38 6.98
C MET A 128 1.35 15.61 8.19
N GLY A 129 0.16 15.03 8.21
CA GLY A 129 -0.79 15.12 9.32
C GLY A 129 -0.19 14.56 10.61
N LEU A 130 0.38 13.35 10.55
CA LEU A 130 1.06 12.70 11.66
C LEU A 130 2.26 13.52 12.17
N LEU A 131 3.07 14.07 11.25
CA LEU A 131 4.19 14.93 11.62
C LEU A 131 3.74 16.20 12.35
N ILE A 132 2.73 16.88 11.82
CA ILE A 132 2.20 18.11 12.43
C ILE A 132 1.57 17.80 13.78
N ASP A 133 0.84 16.70 13.92
CA ASP A 133 0.24 16.28 15.18
C ASP A 133 1.32 16.04 16.25
N VAL A 134 2.36 15.26 15.93
CA VAL A 134 3.49 15.02 16.84
C VAL A 134 4.17 16.32 17.26
N LEU A 135 4.36 17.25 16.33
CA LEU A 135 5.02 18.51 16.62
C LEU A 135 4.13 19.44 17.45
N CYS A 136 2.83 19.50 17.18
CA CYS A 136 1.90 20.47 17.77
C CYS A 136 1.07 19.90 18.94
N ASN A 137 1.19 18.60 19.24
CA ASN A 137 0.41 17.88 20.25
C ASN A 137 -1.11 17.94 20.01
N ILE A 138 -1.58 17.84 18.75
CA ILE A 138 -2.99 18.05 18.40
C ILE A 138 -3.89 16.99 19.04
N SER A 139 -3.58 15.70 18.83
CA SER A 139 -4.34 14.59 19.38
C SER A 139 -4.27 14.55 20.92
N ALA A 140 -3.12 14.90 21.50
CA ALA A 140 -3.00 14.98 22.96
C ALA A 140 -3.87 16.12 23.54
N ALA A 141 -3.88 17.28 22.88
CA ALA A 141 -4.75 18.40 23.26
C ALA A 141 -6.24 18.05 23.12
N ASP A 142 -6.64 17.37 22.04
CA ASP A 142 -8.02 16.89 21.85
C ASP A 142 -8.45 15.94 22.99
N ARG A 143 -7.64 14.93 23.31
CA ARG A 143 -7.91 14.01 24.43
C ARG A 143 -8.04 14.76 25.75
N TYR A 144 -7.15 15.73 26.00
CA TYR A 144 -7.18 16.53 27.22
C TYR A 144 -8.51 17.27 27.38
N VAL A 145 -8.99 17.93 26.32
CA VAL A 145 -10.26 18.67 26.33
C VAL A 145 -11.46 17.72 26.47
N ARG A 146 -11.46 16.59 25.74
CA ARG A 146 -12.56 15.61 25.78
C ARG A 146 -12.71 14.90 27.11
N ASN A 147 -11.62 14.76 27.87
CA ASN A 147 -11.66 14.23 29.24
C ASN A 147 -12.24 15.22 30.26
N LEU A 148 -12.79 16.37 29.80
CA LEU A 148 -13.50 17.38 30.59
C LEU A 148 -12.73 17.83 31.84
N VAL A 149 -11.38 17.84 31.78
CA VAL A 149 -10.54 18.20 32.92
C VAL A 149 -10.89 19.64 33.34
N PRO A 150 -11.50 19.85 34.51
CA PRO A 150 -11.90 21.19 34.93
C PRO A 150 -10.64 21.98 35.25
N SER A 151 -10.36 23.04 34.49
CA SER A 151 -9.25 23.93 34.81
C SER A 151 -9.60 25.38 34.51
N LYS A 152 -9.10 26.30 35.33
CA LYS A 152 -9.17 27.75 35.07
C LYS A 152 -8.10 28.21 34.05
N LEU A 153 -7.11 27.36 33.77
CA LEU A 153 -6.01 27.60 32.84
C LEU A 153 -5.56 26.26 32.23
N TRP A 154 -5.71 26.12 30.91
CA TRP A 154 -5.29 24.93 30.17
C TRP A 154 -3.76 24.77 30.25
N ASN A 155 -3.29 23.74 30.96
CA ASN A 155 -1.86 23.47 31.13
C ASN A 155 -1.41 22.33 30.22
N LEU A 156 -1.33 22.60 28.92
CA LEU A 156 -0.76 21.67 27.94
C LEU A 156 0.73 21.95 27.71
N PRO A 157 1.56 20.91 27.49
CA PRO A 157 2.96 21.10 27.09
C PRO A 157 3.06 21.90 25.79
N LEU A 158 4.08 22.77 25.70
CA LEU A 158 4.35 23.53 24.48
C LEU A 158 4.70 22.57 23.33
N GLY A 159 4.03 22.78 22.20
CA GLY A 159 4.41 22.16 20.93
C GLY A 159 5.64 22.82 20.29
N SER A 160 6.03 22.30 19.15
CA SER A 160 7.12 22.77 18.30
C SER A 160 6.59 23.18 16.93
N LYS A 161 7.04 24.32 16.41
CA LYS A 161 6.72 24.69 15.02
C LYS A 161 7.39 23.75 14.01
N LEU A 162 6.69 23.42 12.92
CA LEU A 162 7.26 22.68 11.78
C LEU A 162 8.17 23.56 10.91
N GLY A 163 7.77 24.80 10.66
CA GLY A 163 8.46 25.64 9.69
C GLY A 163 9.92 25.94 10.04
N GLY A 164 10.79 25.86 9.03
CA GLY A 164 12.24 26.04 9.15
C GLY A 164 12.99 24.84 9.73
N LYS A 165 12.30 23.75 10.10
CA LYS A 165 12.96 22.52 10.57
C LYS A 165 13.68 21.79 9.45
N THR A 166 14.71 21.05 9.83
CA THR A 166 15.42 20.12 8.97
C THR A 166 14.80 18.73 9.11
N VAL A 167 14.28 18.19 8.00
CA VAL A 167 13.53 16.94 7.95
C VAL A 167 14.26 15.95 7.06
N GLY A 168 14.53 14.74 7.57
CA GLY A 168 15.11 13.69 6.76
C GLY A 168 14.08 12.65 6.32
N ILE A 169 14.15 12.27 5.05
CA ILE A 169 13.23 11.32 4.42
C ILE A 169 13.98 10.00 4.17
N VAL A 170 13.50 8.92 4.77
CA VAL A 170 14.00 7.56 4.48
C VAL A 170 13.20 6.99 3.32
N GLY A 171 13.84 6.97 2.14
CA GLY A 171 13.23 6.50 0.91
C GLY A 171 12.59 7.62 0.08
N LEU A 172 13.37 8.22 -0.82
CA LEU A 172 12.88 9.23 -1.76
C LEU A 172 12.32 8.60 -3.05
N GLY A 173 11.26 7.81 -2.89
CA GLY A 173 10.44 7.26 -3.97
C GLY A 173 9.30 8.21 -4.36
N ARG A 174 8.18 7.66 -4.84
CA ARG A 174 6.99 8.48 -5.19
C ARG A 174 6.39 9.18 -3.97
N ILE A 175 6.06 8.41 -2.93
CA ILE A 175 5.53 8.96 -1.65
C ILE A 175 6.53 9.95 -1.04
N GLY A 176 7.81 9.57 -0.92
CA GLY A 176 8.83 10.45 -0.35
C GLY A 176 9.00 11.77 -1.13
N GLY A 177 8.82 11.75 -2.45
CA GLY A 177 8.81 12.95 -3.28
C GLY A 177 7.62 13.86 -2.99
N GLU A 178 6.41 13.30 -2.85
CA GLU A 178 5.20 14.06 -2.51
C GLU A 178 5.23 14.63 -1.09
N VAL A 179 5.83 13.90 -0.14
CA VAL A 179 6.13 14.40 1.21
C VAL A 179 7.12 15.56 1.14
N ALA A 180 8.21 15.41 0.38
CA ALA A 180 9.21 16.45 0.22
C ALA A 180 8.60 17.75 -0.33
N LYS A 181 7.80 17.66 -1.40
CA LYS A 181 7.10 18.81 -1.99
C LYS A 181 6.24 19.58 -0.99
N ARG A 182 5.53 18.87 -0.10
CA ARG A 182 4.72 19.49 0.96
C ARG A 182 5.61 20.16 2.00
N LEU A 183 6.69 19.50 2.43
CA LEU A 183 7.69 20.06 3.36
C LEU A 183 8.36 21.33 2.83
N GLU A 184 8.63 21.44 1.52
CA GLU A 184 9.15 22.67 0.91
C GLU A 184 8.20 23.86 1.13
N ALA A 185 6.89 23.63 1.01
CA ALA A 185 5.86 24.64 1.27
C ALA A 185 5.79 25.09 2.75
N PHE A 186 6.36 24.33 3.68
CA PHE A 186 6.51 24.72 5.09
C PHE A 186 7.90 25.35 5.38
N ASP A 187 8.69 25.69 4.36
CA ASP A 187 10.06 26.19 4.50
C ASP A 187 10.99 25.20 5.24
N CYS A 188 10.71 23.90 5.16
CA CYS A 188 11.57 22.89 5.75
C CYS A 188 12.82 22.65 4.88
N ARG A 189 13.95 22.35 5.54
CA ARG A 189 15.16 21.88 4.88
C ARG A 189 15.10 20.36 4.75
N ILE A 190 15.20 19.84 3.55
CA ILE A 190 14.97 18.41 3.30
C ILE A 190 16.30 17.73 3.04
N MET A 191 16.52 16.58 3.68
CA MET A 191 17.59 15.65 3.37
C MET A 191 17.01 14.24 3.19
N TYR A 192 17.75 13.31 2.59
CA TYR A 192 17.20 11.98 2.37
C TYR A 192 18.24 10.86 2.40
N HIS A 193 17.75 9.67 2.70
CA HIS A 193 18.44 8.40 2.50
C HIS A 193 17.69 7.53 1.50
N SER A 194 18.42 6.75 0.70
CA SER A 194 17.87 5.70 -0.17
C SER A 194 18.96 4.70 -0.51
N ARG A 195 18.59 3.53 -1.06
CA ARG A 195 19.53 2.50 -1.52
C ARG A 195 20.55 3.04 -2.54
N SER A 196 20.13 3.99 -3.38
CA SER A 196 21.00 4.67 -4.34
C SER A 196 20.67 6.15 -4.40
N LYS A 197 21.71 6.98 -4.61
CA LYS A 197 21.56 8.42 -4.80
C LYS A 197 20.69 8.69 -6.03
N LYS A 198 19.76 9.64 -5.92
CA LYS A 198 18.91 10.08 -7.03
C LYS A 198 19.65 11.18 -7.80
N PRO A 199 19.92 11.01 -9.10
CA PRO A 199 20.77 11.95 -9.84
C PRO A 199 20.12 13.32 -10.07
N LEU A 200 18.79 13.39 -10.08
CA LEU A 200 18.02 14.59 -10.42
C LEU A 200 17.41 15.30 -9.20
N VAL A 201 17.85 14.95 -7.99
CA VAL A 201 17.33 15.52 -6.74
C VAL A 201 18.40 16.41 -6.11
N SER A 202 18.02 17.62 -5.73
CA SER A 202 18.89 18.64 -5.12
C SER A 202 19.08 18.46 -3.61
N TYR A 203 18.19 17.73 -2.93
CA TYR A 203 18.29 17.47 -1.50
C TYR A 203 19.61 16.74 -1.14
N PRO A 204 20.26 17.08 -0.02
CA PRO A 204 21.41 16.34 0.49
C PRO A 204 21.11 14.84 0.66
N PHE A 205 21.99 14.01 0.12
CA PHE A 205 21.92 12.55 0.21
C PHE A 205 22.82 12.03 1.32
N TYR A 206 22.28 11.16 2.17
CA TYR A 206 23.02 10.41 3.17
C TYR A 206 23.00 8.92 2.83
N SER A 207 24.17 8.29 2.77
CA SER A 207 24.29 6.84 2.57
C SER A 207 23.96 6.01 3.81
N ASN A 208 23.90 6.64 4.98
CA ASN A 208 23.65 6.01 6.28
C ASN A 208 22.44 6.68 6.97
N ILE A 209 21.48 5.87 7.42
CA ILE A 209 20.29 6.35 8.16
C ILE A 209 20.66 6.96 9.50
N VAL A 210 21.69 6.44 10.20
CA VAL A 210 22.14 6.98 11.49
C VAL A 210 22.70 8.40 11.32
N GLU A 211 23.42 8.64 10.23
CA GLU A 211 23.97 9.95 9.91
C GLU A 211 22.86 10.92 9.48
N LEU A 212 21.91 10.47 8.66
CA LEU A 212 20.68 11.23 8.37
C LEU A 212 19.98 11.63 9.68
N ALA A 213 19.93 10.72 10.66
CA ALA A 213 19.20 10.93 11.90
C ALA A 213 19.83 12.00 12.75
N SER A 214 21.14 11.93 12.88
CA SER A 214 21.95 12.86 13.66
C SER A 214 21.89 14.29 13.12
N ASN A 215 21.56 14.45 11.83
CA ASN A 215 21.53 15.75 11.16
C ASN A 215 20.11 16.34 10.97
N SER A 216 19.03 15.64 11.36
CA SER A 216 17.67 16.17 11.21
C SER A 216 17.05 16.57 12.54
N ASP A 217 16.30 17.67 12.54
CA ASP A 217 15.42 18.05 13.66
C ASP A 217 14.23 17.09 13.78
N VAL A 218 13.87 16.49 12.65
CA VAL A 218 12.86 15.44 12.51
C VAL A 218 13.51 14.28 11.77
N LEU A 219 14.10 13.35 12.53
CA LEU A 219 14.35 11.99 12.07
C LEU A 219 14.12 10.97 13.19
N ILE A 220 13.78 9.76 12.78
CA ILE A 220 13.56 8.61 13.66
C ILE A 220 14.92 7.98 14.06
N ARG A 221 15.53 8.50 15.13
CA ARG A 221 16.03 7.83 16.38
C ARG A 221 17.46 8.12 16.89
N GLY A 222 17.48 8.51 18.17
CA GLY A 222 18.59 8.50 19.15
C GLY A 222 18.03 8.84 20.56
N GLU A 223 17.16 9.85 20.62
CA GLU A 223 16.09 10.07 21.60
C GLU A 223 14.86 10.52 20.81
N ILE A 224 13.74 9.77 20.84
CA ILE A 224 12.53 10.17 20.10
C ILE A 224 11.75 11.17 20.95
N LYS A 225 11.66 12.43 20.50
CA LYS A 225 10.76 13.41 21.12
C LYS A 225 9.28 13.11 20.87
N GLY A 226 8.95 12.51 19.72
CA GLY A 226 7.65 11.91 19.42
C GLY A 226 7.66 11.17 18.08
N ALA A 227 6.63 10.36 17.81
CA ALA A 227 6.52 9.55 16.60
C ALA A 227 5.08 9.47 16.07
N GLY A 228 4.91 9.56 14.76
CA GLY A 228 3.64 9.34 14.08
C GLY A 228 3.71 8.03 13.30
N LEU A 229 2.85 7.07 13.63
CA LEU A 229 2.90 5.71 13.11
C LEU A 229 1.57 5.35 12.46
N ASP A 230 1.57 5.06 11.16
CA ASP A 230 0.42 4.48 10.45
C ASP A 230 0.52 2.95 10.30
N VAL A 231 1.72 2.39 10.43
CA VAL A 231 1.96 0.94 10.30
C VAL A 231 2.68 0.38 11.51
N PHE A 232 2.43 -0.89 11.81
CA PHE A 232 2.97 -1.61 12.98
C PHE A 232 3.56 -2.96 12.60
N GLU A 233 4.48 -3.46 13.42
CA GLU A 233 5.14 -4.74 13.18
C GLU A 233 4.15 -5.93 13.24
N ASN A 234 3.20 -5.90 14.18
CA ASN A 234 2.28 -7.00 14.47
C ASN A 234 0.81 -6.62 14.22
N GLU A 235 0.51 -5.92 13.12
CA GLU A 235 -0.85 -5.52 12.77
C GLU A 235 -1.84 -6.70 12.77
N PRO A 236 -3.08 -6.51 13.27
CA PRO A 236 -3.67 -5.26 13.76
C PRO A 236 -3.34 -4.95 15.24
N ASN A 237 -2.49 -5.75 15.88
CA ASN A 237 -2.16 -5.60 17.29
C ASN A 237 -1.07 -4.52 17.48
N VAL A 238 -1.43 -3.46 18.20
CA VAL A 238 -0.49 -2.40 18.58
C VAL A 238 0.01 -2.62 20.00
N SER A 239 1.31 -2.41 20.24
CA SER A 239 1.89 -2.53 21.58
C SER A 239 1.21 -1.58 22.57
N ARG A 240 0.87 -2.08 23.77
CA ARG A 240 0.29 -1.26 24.85
C ARG A 240 1.18 -0.08 25.23
N GLU A 241 2.50 -0.27 25.17
CA GLU A 241 3.46 0.79 25.48
C GLU A 241 3.24 2.00 24.57
N LEU A 242 3.12 1.77 23.25
CA LEU A 242 2.87 2.83 22.27
C LEU A 242 1.51 3.51 22.50
N ILE A 243 0.47 2.73 22.83
CA ILE A 243 -0.88 3.25 23.09
C ILE A 243 -0.89 4.23 24.27
N THR A 244 -0.04 4.01 25.27
CA THR A 244 0.03 4.85 26.48
C THR A 244 0.93 6.08 26.35
N MET A 245 1.67 6.25 25.25
CA MET A 245 2.62 7.35 25.07
C MET A 245 1.92 8.59 24.49
N ASP A 246 1.95 9.71 25.22
CA ASP A 246 1.34 10.97 24.77
C ASP A 246 2.07 11.63 23.60
N ASN A 247 3.36 11.34 23.42
CA ASN A 247 4.17 11.84 22.32
C ASN A 247 4.15 10.91 21.10
N VAL A 248 3.25 9.94 21.06
CA VAL A 248 3.06 9.05 19.92
C VAL A 248 1.65 9.22 19.36
N VAL A 249 1.57 9.39 18.04
CA VAL A 249 0.31 9.46 17.28
C VAL A 249 0.19 8.19 16.46
N LEU A 250 -0.97 7.53 16.58
CA LEU A 250 -1.22 6.20 16.01
C LEU A 250 -2.38 6.28 15.02
N SER A 251 -2.18 5.75 13.81
CA SER A 251 -3.20 5.59 12.78
C SER A 251 -3.27 4.12 12.34
N PRO A 252 -4.46 3.57 12.06
CA PRO A 252 -4.64 2.13 11.83
C PRO A 252 -4.47 1.77 10.34
N HIS A 253 -3.28 1.98 9.77
CA HIS A 253 -2.97 1.69 8.37
C HIS A 253 -3.97 2.32 7.40
N ALA A 254 -4.28 3.60 7.65
CA ALA A 254 -5.38 4.32 7.03
C ALA A 254 -4.93 5.37 6.02
N ALA A 255 -3.63 5.47 5.75
CA ALA A 255 -3.07 6.51 4.89
C ALA A 255 -3.69 6.60 3.49
N ALA A 256 -4.22 5.50 2.94
CA ALA A 256 -4.87 5.46 1.63
C ALA A 256 -6.41 5.38 1.70
N LEU A 257 -7.03 5.49 2.89
CA LEU A 257 -8.48 5.29 3.08
C LEU A 257 -9.26 6.61 2.95
N THR A 258 -9.07 7.32 1.85
CA THR A 258 -9.83 8.55 1.52
C THR A 258 -11.12 8.23 0.76
N SER A 259 -12.02 9.20 0.56
CA SER A 259 -13.27 8.94 -0.17
C SER A 259 -13.02 8.66 -1.65
N GLU A 260 -11.95 9.25 -2.17
CA GLU A 260 -11.37 9.12 -3.49
C GLU A 260 -10.89 7.68 -3.72
N PHE A 261 -10.49 6.96 -2.67
CA PHE A 261 -10.26 5.51 -2.70
C PHE A 261 -11.48 4.75 -3.21
N ARG A 262 -12.71 5.15 -2.83
CA ARG A 262 -13.95 4.48 -3.28
C ARG A 262 -14.17 4.59 -4.78
N LEU A 263 -13.60 5.59 -5.46
CA LEU A 263 -13.69 5.69 -6.93
C LEU A 263 -12.86 4.62 -7.64
N PHE A 264 -11.91 4.03 -6.92
CA PHE A 264 -11.11 2.88 -7.38
C PHE A 264 -11.59 1.54 -6.78
N LEU A 265 -12.68 1.58 -5.98
CA LEU A 265 -13.40 0.40 -5.50
C LEU A 265 -14.55 0.01 -6.43
#